data_AF-A0A353X7K1-F1
#
_entry.id   AF-A0A353X7K1-F1
#
_cell.length_a   1.000
_cell.length_b   1.000
_cell.length_c   1.000
_cell.angle_alpha   90.00
_cell.angle_beta   90.00
_cell.angle_gamma   90.00
#
_symmetry.space_group_name_H-M   'P 1'
#
loop_
_entity.id
_entity.type
_entity.pdbx_description
1 polymer ?
#
loop_
_entity_poly.entity_id
_entity_poly.type
_entity_poly.pdbx_seq_one_letter_code
_entity_poly.pdbx_strand_id
1 'polypeptide(L)'
;MHEKEGRTVLEARSFVLAALITLGGLYVLGYAAWVFWTTGEVVAWGLAVGVASLLAALPFVFTSRWTLDVPRKLLIWERWSPLGEVPFRDIQRFVLQSIVGVDGGAADGMAYRLAVETAGGPVPLTTAYTAMEPHDWEPVLRRLREVVGLEPADTVPESIAAMARAGRTIDAVRLLREVEPNLSLYEAKARVEALSKEG
;
A
#
# COMPACT_ATOMS: atom_id res chain seq x y z
N MET A 1 4.29 6.43 11.68
CA MET A 1 5.46 5.62 12.06
C MET A 1 5.72 5.85 13.53
N HIS A 2 5.85 4.80 14.33
CA HIS A 2 6.12 4.94 15.76
C HIS A 2 7.40 4.18 16.13
N GLU A 3 8.28 4.82 16.88
CA GLU A 3 9.50 4.23 17.40
C GLU A 3 9.25 3.80 18.85
N LYS A 4 9.44 2.51 19.13
CA LYS A 4 9.30 1.94 20.47
C LYS A 4 10.42 0.94 20.70
N GLU A 5 11.28 1.20 21.69
CA GLU A 5 12.34 0.25 22.12
C GLU A 5 13.29 -0.20 20.99
N GLY A 6 13.70 0.72 20.10
CA GLY A 6 14.56 0.38 18.95
C GLY A 6 13.85 -0.40 17.84
N ARG A 7 12.52 -0.49 17.89
CA ARG A 7 11.69 -1.00 16.81
C ARG A 7 10.95 0.14 16.14
N THR A 8 11.10 0.22 14.83
CA THR A 8 10.31 1.13 14.01
C THR A 8 9.11 0.36 13.48
N VAL A 9 7.92 0.72 13.96
CA VAL A 9 6.67 0.09 13.54
C VAL A 9 5.97 0.96 12.52
N LEU A 10 5.67 0.36 11.38
CA LEU A 10 4.83 0.87 10.32
C LEU A 10 3.49 0.13 10.38
N GLU A 11 2.46 0.81 10.87
CA GLU A 11 1.09 0.29 10.81
C GLU A 11 0.39 0.89 9.59
N ALA A 12 -0.01 0.03 8.64
CA ALA A 12 -0.90 0.41 7.55
C ALA A 12 -2.29 -0.16 7.84
N ARG A 13 -3.29 0.72 7.94
CA ARG A 13 -4.70 0.34 8.17
C ARG A 13 -5.49 0.60 6.89
N SER A 14 -6.13 -0.43 6.35
CA SER A 14 -7.10 -0.25 5.25
C SER A 14 -8.50 -0.08 5.85
N PHE A 15 -9.08 1.12 5.67
CA PHE A 15 -10.40 1.44 6.21
C PHE A 15 -11.56 1.19 5.23
N VAL A 16 -11.27 1.10 3.92
CA VAL A 16 -12.32 1.16 2.88
C VAL A 16 -13.27 -0.04 2.93
N LEU A 17 -12.72 -1.27 2.97
CA LEU A 17 -13.55 -2.47 2.99
C LEU A 17 -14.34 -2.59 4.30
N ALA A 18 -13.70 -2.28 5.43
CA ALA A 18 -14.37 -2.23 6.73
C ALA A 18 -15.52 -1.20 6.72
N ALA A 19 -15.30 -0.02 6.12
CA ALA A 19 -16.34 1.01 5.96
C ALA A 19 -17.50 0.52 5.08
N LEU A 20 -17.22 -0.13 3.94
CA LEU A 20 -18.25 -0.67 3.05
C LEU A 20 -19.11 -1.74 3.74
N ILE A 21 -18.49 -2.71 4.43
CA ILE A 21 -19.23 -3.75 5.17
C ILE A 21 -20.02 -3.12 6.32
N THR A 22 -19.45 -2.12 7.01
CA THR A 22 -20.14 -1.37 8.08
C THR A 22 -21.38 -0.64 7.55
N LEU A 23 -21.24 0.10 6.44
CA LEU A 23 -22.34 0.80 5.79
C LEU A 23 -23.44 -0.16 5.32
N GLY A 24 -23.06 -1.30 4.73
CA GLY A 24 -24.00 -2.35 4.35
C GLY A 24 -24.75 -2.93 5.55
N GLY A 25 -24.04 -3.24 6.64
CA GLY A 25 -24.64 -3.73 7.89
C GLY A 25 -25.60 -2.71 8.50
N LEU A 26 -25.22 -1.43 8.55
CA LEU A 26 -26.08 -0.34 9.02
C LEU A 26 -27.32 -0.17 8.16
N TYR A 27 -27.20 -0.29 6.84
CA TYR A 27 -28.34 -0.24 5.92
C TYR A 27 -29.35 -1.36 6.19
N VAL A 28 -28.88 -2.61 6.35
CA VAL A 28 -29.74 -3.76 6.66
C VAL A 28 -30.44 -3.59 8.01
N LEU A 29 -29.72 -3.11 9.03
CA LEU A 29 -30.30 -2.82 10.35
C LEU A 29 -31.36 -1.70 10.29
N GLY A 30 -31.08 -0.62 9.55
CA GLY A 30 -32.01 0.48 9.35
C GLY A 30 -33.29 0.03 8.64
N TYR A 31 -33.16 -0.82 7.62
CA TYR A 31 -34.31 -1.41 6.93
C TYR A 31 -35.15 -2.30 7.86
N ALA A 32 -34.51 -3.18 8.64
CA ALA A 32 -35.22 -4.04 9.60
C ALA A 32 -35.98 -3.24 10.66
N ALA A 33 -35.39 -2.14 11.16
CA ALA A 33 -36.04 -1.25 12.12
C ALA A 33 -37.25 -0.51 11.51
N TRP A 34 -37.14 -0.07 10.25
CA TRP A 34 -38.25 0.57 9.53
C TRP A 34 -39.43 -0.40 9.31
N VAL A 35 -39.16 -1.65 8.94
CA VAL A 35 -40.21 -2.68 8.82
C VAL A 35 -40.88 -2.91 10.17
N PHE A 36 -40.11 -3.10 11.24
CA PHE A 36 -40.68 -3.27 12.60
C PHE A 36 -41.58 -2.11 13.01
N TRP A 37 -41.18 -0.86 12.71
CA TRP A 37 -41.99 0.32 13.04
C TRP A 37 -43.31 0.38 12.27
N THR A 38 -43.33 -0.07 11.02
CA THR A 38 -44.49 0.05 10.13
C THR A 38 -45.46 -1.12 10.26
N THR A 39 -44.96 -2.34 10.51
CA THR A 39 -45.78 -3.55 10.57
C THR A 39 -45.96 -4.10 11.99
N GLY A 40 -45.10 -3.70 12.94
CA GLY A 40 -45.03 -4.30 14.28
C GLY A 40 -44.38 -5.69 14.30
N GLU A 41 -43.93 -6.22 13.16
CA GLU A 41 -43.31 -7.54 13.07
C GLU A 41 -41.80 -7.46 13.23
N VAL A 42 -41.24 -8.30 14.11
CA VAL A 42 -39.79 -8.44 14.25
C VAL A 42 -39.27 -9.32 13.11
N VAL A 43 -38.59 -8.71 12.15
CA VAL A 43 -37.87 -9.45 11.09
C VAL A 43 -36.55 -9.96 11.68
N ALA A 44 -36.61 -11.02 12.49
CA ALA A 44 -35.46 -11.60 13.18
C ALA A 44 -34.28 -11.91 12.24
N TRP A 45 -34.56 -12.30 11.01
CA TRP A 45 -33.56 -12.54 9.97
C TRP A 45 -32.80 -11.28 9.53
N GLY A 46 -33.46 -10.13 9.46
CA GLY A 46 -32.81 -8.86 9.07
C GLY A 46 -31.80 -8.39 10.12
N LEU A 47 -32.16 -8.49 11.41
CA LEU A 47 -31.25 -8.19 12.52
C LEU A 47 -30.07 -9.17 12.55
N ALA A 48 -30.33 -10.48 12.38
CA ALA A 48 -29.29 -11.49 12.36
C ALA A 48 -28.29 -11.28 11.21
N VAL A 49 -28.76 -10.97 10.00
CA VAL A 49 -27.89 -10.67 8.84
C VAL A 49 -27.12 -9.37 9.04
N GLY A 50 -27.76 -8.32 9.58
CA GLY A 50 -27.07 -7.05 9.88
C GLY A 50 -25.94 -7.22 10.90
N VAL A 51 -26.20 -7.90 12.01
CA VAL A 51 -25.18 -8.19 13.04
C VAL A 51 -24.10 -9.12 12.50
N ALA A 52 -24.46 -10.19 11.79
CA ALA A 52 -23.49 -11.09 11.18
C ALA A 52 -22.58 -10.37 10.18
N SER A 53 -23.11 -9.41 9.41
CA SER A 53 -22.33 -8.60 8.47
C SER A 53 -21.34 -7.67 9.20
N LEU A 54 -21.78 -7.01 10.28
CA LEU A 54 -20.89 -6.19 11.12
C LEU A 54 -19.80 -7.01 11.81
N LEU A 55 -20.14 -8.19 12.33
CA LEU A 55 -19.16 -9.10 12.93
C LEU A 55 -18.21 -9.68 11.88
N ALA A 56 -18.70 -9.96 10.68
CA ALA A 56 -17.87 -10.37 9.55
C ALA A 56 -16.92 -9.25 9.13
N ALA A 57 -17.27 -7.96 9.31
CA ALA A 57 -16.41 -6.82 9.01
C ALA A 57 -15.18 -6.69 9.93
N LEU A 58 -15.28 -7.16 11.19
CA LEU A 58 -14.24 -7.03 12.20
C LEU A 58 -12.89 -7.61 11.77
N PRO A 59 -12.79 -8.85 11.23
CA PRO A 59 -11.54 -9.37 10.71
C PRO A 59 -11.04 -8.64 9.46
N PHE A 60 -11.91 -7.95 8.71
CA PHE A 60 -11.53 -7.15 7.54
C PHE A 60 -10.90 -5.79 7.89
N VAL A 61 -10.83 -5.42 9.18
CA VAL A 61 -9.90 -4.40 9.67
C VAL A 61 -8.49 -5.01 9.66
N PHE A 62 -8.00 -5.33 8.46
CA PHE A 62 -6.68 -5.90 8.26
C PHE A 62 -5.64 -4.82 8.56
N THR A 63 -5.03 -4.94 9.73
CA THR A 63 -3.82 -4.20 10.05
C THR A 63 -2.66 -4.98 9.43
N SER A 64 -2.00 -4.38 8.44
CA SER A 64 -0.69 -4.87 8.03
C SER A 64 0.31 -4.17 8.94
N ARG A 65 0.94 -4.94 9.82
CA ARG A 65 1.99 -4.42 10.69
C ARG A 65 3.34 -4.84 10.13
N TRP A 66 4.18 -3.85 9.93
CA TRP A 66 5.58 -4.05 9.56
C TRP A 66 6.44 -3.53 10.69
N THR A 67 7.37 -4.37 11.13
CA THR A 67 8.27 -4.05 12.22
C THR A 67 9.69 -4.18 11.71
N LEU A 68 10.43 -3.07 11.71
CA LEU A 68 11.87 -3.08 11.55
C LEU A 68 12.48 -3.31 12.93
N ASP A 69 12.92 -4.53 13.19
CA ASP A 69 13.64 -4.91 14.42
C ASP A 69 15.14 -4.64 14.18
N VAL A 70 15.57 -3.42 14.51
CA VAL A 70 16.95 -2.96 14.32
C VAL A 70 17.96 -3.81 15.12
N PRO A 71 17.71 -4.18 16.40
CA PRO A 71 18.61 -5.05 17.14
C PRO A 71 18.85 -6.40 16.46
N ARG A 72 17.80 -7.02 15.91
CA ARG A 72 17.90 -8.32 15.22
C ARG A 72 18.25 -8.21 13.73
N LYS A 73 18.24 -6.99 13.17
CA LYS A 73 18.39 -6.72 11.73
C LYS A 73 17.39 -7.51 10.88
N LEU A 74 16.12 -7.51 11.31
CA LEU A 74 15.03 -8.22 10.65
C LEU A 74 13.87 -7.27 10.33
N LEU A 75 13.32 -7.40 9.13
CA LEU A 75 12.03 -6.87 8.75
C LEU A 75 10.99 -7.97 8.96
N ILE A 76 10.10 -7.77 9.92
CA ILE A 76 9.03 -8.71 10.26
C ILE A 76 7.72 -8.12 9.75
N TRP A 77 6.89 -8.94 9.10
CA TRP A 77 5.54 -8.53 8.74
C TRP A 77 4.48 -9.49 9.23
N GLU A 78 3.45 -8.89 9.83
CA GLU A 78 2.24 -9.57 10.25
C GLU A 78 1.16 -9.20 9.24
N ARG A 79 0.80 -10.18 8.40
CA ARG A 79 -0.36 -10.14 7.51
C ARG A 79 -1.27 -11.31 7.84
N TRP A 80 -2.55 -11.18 7.47
CA TRP A 80 -3.56 -12.21 7.73
C TRP A 80 -3.15 -13.60 7.21
N SER A 81 -2.35 -13.65 6.15
CA SER A 81 -1.54 -14.79 5.73
C SER A 81 -0.67 -14.37 4.53
N PRO A 82 0.60 -14.80 4.42
CA PRO A 82 1.46 -15.40 5.45
C PRO A 82 2.27 -14.35 6.22
N LEU A 83 2.59 -14.67 7.48
CA LEU A 83 3.67 -14.03 8.24
C LEU A 83 4.99 -14.26 7.51
N GLY A 84 5.89 -13.30 7.59
CA GLY A 84 7.25 -13.55 7.14
C GLY A 84 8.26 -12.59 7.70
N GLU A 85 9.51 -12.97 7.49
CA GLU A 85 10.69 -12.31 7.99
C GLU A 85 11.71 -12.19 6.86
N VAL A 86 12.28 -11.01 6.69
CA VAL A 86 13.36 -10.75 5.74
C VAL A 86 14.53 -10.13 6.51
N PRO A 87 15.70 -10.80 6.55
CA PRO A 87 16.92 -10.20 7.06
C PRO A 87 17.29 -8.91 6.32
N PHE A 88 17.80 -7.91 7.03
CA PHE A 88 18.21 -6.63 6.41
C PHE A 88 19.25 -6.82 5.31
N ARG A 89 20.12 -7.82 5.43
CA ARG A 89 21.10 -8.18 4.39
C ARG A 89 20.47 -8.63 3.06
N ASP A 90 19.23 -9.10 3.11
CA ASP A 90 18.50 -9.57 1.92
C ASP A 90 17.64 -8.45 1.33
N ILE A 91 17.56 -7.29 1.99
CA ILE A 91 16.91 -6.08 1.50
C ILE A 91 17.87 -5.37 0.55
N GLN A 92 17.50 -5.29 -0.72
CA GLN A 92 18.31 -4.62 -1.74
C GLN A 92 17.97 -3.13 -1.81
N ARG A 93 16.68 -2.81 -1.83
CA ARG A 93 16.19 -1.43 -1.95
C ARG A 93 14.74 -1.29 -1.53
N PHE A 94 14.36 -0.06 -1.20
CA PHE A 94 12.97 0.35 -1.05
C PHE A 94 12.54 1.09 -2.31
N VAL A 95 11.42 0.68 -2.90
CA VAL A 95 10.92 1.22 -4.16
C VAL A 95 9.44 1.59 -4.05
N LEU A 96 9.07 2.67 -4.73
CA LEU A 96 7.68 2.95 -5.02
C LEU A 96 7.27 2.15 -6.25
N GLN A 97 6.22 1.36 -6.09
CA GLN A 97 5.57 0.66 -7.18
C GLN A 97 4.24 1.34 -7.45
N SER A 98 3.99 1.76 -8.69
CA SER A 98 2.62 2.03 -9.11
C SER A 98 1.82 0.73 -9.04
N ILE A 99 0.59 0.81 -8.55
CA ILE A 99 -0.37 -0.29 -8.73
C ILE A 99 -1.31 0.15 -9.83
N VAL A 100 -1.22 -0.49 -10.99
CA VAL A 100 -2.21 -0.32 -12.04
C VAL A 100 -3.45 -1.14 -11.65
N GLY A 101 -4.38 -0.50 -10.95
CA GLY A 101 -5.63 -1.10 -10.49
C GLY A 101 -6.69 -1.10 -11.58
N VAL A 102 -6.70 -2.15 -12.41
CA VAL A 102 -7.79 -2.97 -12.98
C VAL A 102 -9.05 -2.33 -13.60
N ASP A 103 -9.50 -1.13 -13.25
CA ASP A 103 -10.66 -0.51 -13.89
C ASP A 103 -10.24 0.76 -14.60
N GLY A 104 -10.33 0.76 -15.93
CA GLY A 104 -9.93 1.85 -16.84
C GLY A 104 -10.75 3.14 -16.72
N GLY A 105 -11.19 3.50 -15.51
CA GLY A 105 -11.81 4.77 -15.19
C GLY A 105 -10.72 5.83 -15.04
N ALA A 106 -10.71 6.79 -15.96
CA ALA A 106 -9.82 7.95 -16.01
C ALA A 106 -10.01 8.96 -14.85
N ALA A 107 -10.40 8.52 -13.65
CA ALA A 107 -10.53 9.36 -12.47
C ALA A 107 -9.18 9.45 -11.72
N ASP A 108 -8.25 10.13 -12.37
CA ASP A 108 -7.33 11.15 -11.82
C ASP A 108 -6.58 10.89 -10.50
N GLY A 109 -5.94 9.73 -10.38
CA GLY A 109 -4.93 9.53 -9.33
C GLY A 109 -4.18 8.22 -9.48
N MET A 110 -2.86 8.29 -9.68
CA MET A 110 -2.00 7.11 -9.52
C MET A 110 -1.91 6.75 -8.04
N ALA A 111 -2.02 5.45 -7.77
CA ALA A 111 -1.76 4.95 -6.45
C ALA A 111 -0.39 4.27 -6.40
N TYR A 112 0.41 4.74 -5.47
CA TYR A 112 1.70 4.16 -5.17
C TYR A 112 1.59 3.28 -3.94
N ARG A 113 2.25 2.13 -4.02
CA ARG A 113 2.60 1.34 -2.83
C ARG A 113 4.10 1.38 -2.61
N LEU A 114 4.48 1.39 -1.35
CA LEU A 114 5.84 1.16 -0.95
C LEU A 114 6.10 -0.36 -0.97
N ALA A 115 7.17 -0.78 -1.62
CA ALA A 115 7.64 -2.16 -1.62
C ALA A 115 9.12 -2.22 -1.25
N VAL A 116 9.51 -3.31 -0.59
CA VAL A 116 10.91 -3.66 -0.39
C VAL A 116 11.28 -4.71 -1.42
N GLU A 117 12.34 -4.48 -2.19
CA GLU A 117 12.90 -5.50 -3.06
C GLU A 117 13.89 -6.35 -2.28
N THR A 118 13.66 -7.66 -2.33
CA THR A 118 14.47 -8.66 -1.64
C THR A 118 15.02 -9.66 -2.65
N ALA A 119 16.01 -10.46 -2.24
CA ALA A 119 16.50 -11.56 -3.07
C ALA A 119 15.39 -12.57 -3.49
N GLY A 120 14.34 -12.71 -2.67
CA GLY A 120 13.17 -13.55 -2.95
C GLY A 120 12.08 -12.87 -3.78
N GLY A 121 12.29 -11.62 -4.20
CA GLY A 121 11.31 -10.81 -4.94
C GLY A 121 10.75 -9.63 -4.13
N PRO A 122 9.84 -8.85 -4.74
CA PRO A 122 9.28 -7.66 -4.11
C PRO A 122 8.25 -8.02 -3.02
N VAL A 123 8.45 -7.48 -1.82
CA VAL A 123 7.54 -7.59 -0.68
C VAL A 123 6.87 -6.24 -0.44
N PRO A 124 5.55 -6.10 -0.65
CA PRO A 124 4.88 -4.80 -0.55
C PRO A 124 4.67 -4.40 0.91
N LEU A 125 5.23 -3.27 1.35
CA LEU A 125 5.12 -2.72 2.70
C LEU A 125 3.80 -2.00 2.96
N THR A 126 3.14 -1.46 1.94
CA THR A 126 1.81 -0.88 2.08
C THR A 126 0.80 -1.65 1.25
N THR A 127 -0.37 -1.90 1.85
CA THR A 127 -1.54 -2.49 1.19
C THR A 127 -2.44 -1.44 0.58
N ALA A 128 -2.41 -0.22 1.13
CA ALA A 128 -3.32 0.86 0.77
C ALA A 128 -2.75 1.76 -0.34
N TYR A 129 -3.64 2.05 -1.28
CA TYR A 129 -3.58 3.12 -2.26
C TYR A 129 -3.56 4.45 -1.48
N THR A 130 -2.37 4.92 -1.13
CA THR A 130 -2.25 6.22 -0.47
C THR A 130 -2.20 7.25 -1.57
N ALA A 131 -3.12 8.21 -1.56
CA ALA A 131 -3.12 9.36 -2.47
C ALA A 131 -2.01 10.38 -2.10
N MET A 132 -0.87 9.87 -1.61
CA MET A 132 0.31 10.69 -1.37
C MET A 132 1.05 10.84 -2.69
N GLU A 133 1.50 12.06 -2.96
CA GLU A 133 2.30 12.34 -4.14
C GLU A 133 3.65 11.62 -3.99
N PRO A 134 4.32 11.26 -5.11
CA PRO A 134 5.64 10.63 -5.05
C PRO A 134 6.65 11.35 -4.16
N HIS A 135 6.59 12.69 -4.12
CA HIS A 135 7.47 13.54 -3.34
C HIS A 135 7.30 13.35 -1.82
N ASP A 136 6.08 13.06 -1.37
CA ASP A 136 5.76 12.86 0.05
C ASP A 136 6.35 11.56 0.60
N TRP A 137 6.70 10.61 -0.27
CA TRP A 137 7.33 9.34 0.10
C TRP A 137 8.84 9.45 0.32
N GLU A 138 9.50 10.47 -0.25
CA GLU A 138 10.96 10.62 -0.19
C GLU A 138 11.49 10.65 1.26
N PRO A 139 10.91 11.40 2.22
CA PRO A 139 11.35 11.39 3.61
C PRO A 139 11.19 10.01 4.27
N VAL A 140 10.12 9.29 3.94
CA VAL A 140 9.83 7.96 4.48
C VAL A 140 10.84 6.94 3.96
N LEU A 141 11.07 6.94 2.64
CA LEU A 141 12.03 6.08 1.96
C LEU A 141 13.45 6.30 2.48
N ARG A 142 13.86 7.57 2.61
CA ARG A 142 15.16 7.96 3.15
C ARG A 142 15.35 7.42 4.57
N ARG A 143 14.35 7.59 5.43
CA ARG A 143 14.40 7.11 6.81
C ARG A 143 14.46 5.58 6.88
N LEU A 144 13.73 4.87 6.01
CA LEU A 144 13.78 3.41 5.96
C LEU A 144 15.15 2.89 5.54
N ARG A 145 15.78 3.52 4.55
CA ARG A 145 17.15 3.20 4.13
C ARG A 145 18.14 3.39 5.26
N GLU A 146 18.07 4.53 5.94
CA GLU A 146 18.92 4.85 7.09
C GLU A 146 18.79 3.77 8.20
N VAL A 147 17.55 3.38 8.53
CA VAL A 147 17.28 2.36 9.55
C VAL A 147 17.84 0.98 9.17
N VAL A 148 17.80 0.62 7.89
CA VAL A 148 18.33 -0.66 7.38
C VAL A 148 19.85 -0.60 7.13
N GLY A 149 20.45 0.59 7.14
CA GLY A 149 21.87 0.80 6.83
C GLY A 149 22.17 0.78 5.34
N LEU A 150 21.18 1.07 4.49
CA LEU A 150 21.38 1.29 3.06
C LEU A 150 21.90 2.71 2.83
N GLU A 151 22.75 2.88 1.82
CA GLU A 151 23.27 4.20 1.47
C GLU A 151 22.14 5.18 1.12
N PRO A 152 22.24 6.45 1.56
CA PRO A 152 21.31 7.48 1.15
C PRO A 152 21.48 7.74 -0.35
N ALA A 153 20.45 7.41 -1.12
CA ALA A 153 20.34 7.69 -2.55
C ALA A 153 19.00 8.38 -2.82
N ASP A 154 18.90 9.07 -3.95
CA ASP A 154 17.62 9.66 -4.39
C ASP A 154 16.62 8.52 -4.65
N THR A 155 15.62 8.39 -3.78
CA THR A 155 14.82 7.15 -3.70
C THR A 155 13.78 7.06 -4.80
N VAL A 156 13.25 8.21 -5.24
CA VAL A 156 12.33 8.28 -6.38
C VAL A 156 13.05 7.99 -7.72
N PRO A 157 14.18 8.64 -8.08
CA PRO A 157 14.96 8.26 -9.26
C PRO A 157 15.38 6.79 -9.28
N GLU A 158 15.77 6.23 -8.12
CA GLU A 158 16.10 4.82 -8.03
C GLU A 158 14.87 3.92 -8.26
N SER A 159 13.69 4.34 -7.77
CA SER A 159 12.42 3.66 -8.05
C SER A 159 12.08 3.67 -9.55
N ILE A 160 12.30 4.80 -10.25
CA ILE A 160 12.13 4.92 -11.71
C ILE A 160 13.08 3.95 -12.43
N ALA A 161 14.37 3.94 -12.06
CA ALA A 161 15.36 3.05 -12.64
C ALA A 161 15.09 1.56 -12.34
N ALA A 162 14.58 1.25 -11.14
CA ALA A 162 14.17 -0.10 -10.76
C ALA A 162 13.00 -0.58 -11.61
N MET A 163 11.97 0.24 -11.79
CA MET A 163 10.82 -0.07 -12.65
C MET A 163 11.24 -0.21 -14.12
N ALA A 164 12.11 0.64 -14.62
CA ALA A 164 12.65 0.57 -15.98
C ALA A 164 13.36 -0.79 -16.22
N ARG A 165 14.25 -1.19 -15.31
CA ARG A 165 14.98 -2.47 -15.38
C ARG A 165 14.07 -3.69 -15.23
N ALA A 166 13.00 -3.58 -14.45
CA ALA A 166 11.99 -4.63 -14.31
C ALA A 166 11.06 -4.76 -15.53
N GLY A 167 11.30 -4.03 -16.63
CA GLY A 167 10.45 -4.02 -17.83
C GLY A 167 9.13 -3.27 -17.63
N ARG A 168 8.96 -2.55 -16.51
CA ARG A 168 7.77 -1.75 -16.21
C ARG A 168 7.90 -0.33 -16.77
N THR A 169 8.22 -0.23 -18.06
CA THR A 169 8.52 1.05 -18.74
C THR A 169 7.40 2.07 -18.63
N ILE A 170 6.13 1.65 -18.78
CA ILE A 170 4.98 2.55 -18.71
C ILE A 170 4.86 3.18 -17.31
N ASP A 171 5.09 2.40 -16.25
CA ASP A 171 5.02 2.85 -14.87
C ASP A 171 6.16 3.82 -14.54
N ALA A 172 7.38 3.49 -14.99
CA ALA A 172 8.54 4.37 -14.84
C ALA A 172 8.36 5.71 -15.56
N VAL A 173 7.81 5.71 -16.78
CA VAL A 173 7.52 6.93 -17.55
C VAL A 173 6.47 7.79 -16.86
N ARG A 174 5.44 7.16 -16.29
CA ARG A 174 4.39 7.86 -15.54
C ARG A 174 4.96 8.51 -14.29
N LEU A 175 5.67 7.76 -13.46
CA LEU A 175 6.31 8.30 -12.25
C LEU A 175 7.27 9.45 -12.58
N LEU A 176 8.08 9.31 -13.64
CA LEU A 176 8.98 10.36 -14.09
C LEU A 176 8.24 11.65 -14.47
N ARG A 177 7.09 11.55 -15.15
CA ARG A 177 6.28 12.72 -15.54
C ARG A 177 5.53 13.36 -14.37
N GLU A 178 5.22 12.61 -13.32
CA GLU A 178 4.69 13.21 -12.09
C GLU A 178 5.77 14.01 -11.36
N VAL A 179 6.99 13.47 -11.33
CA VAL A 179 8.12 14.13 -10.67
C VAL A 179 8.63 15.34 -11.48
N GLU A 180 8.57 15.25 -12.80
CA GLU A 180 8.95 16.30 -13.74
C GLU A 180 7.74 16.64 -14.64
N PRO A 181 6.76 17.46 -14.18
CA PRO A 181 5.51 17.74 -14.90
C PRO A 181 5.68 18.35 -16.30
N ASN A 182 6.81 19.02 -16.53
CA ASN A 182 7.13 19.68 -17.79
C ASN A 182 7.73 18.75 -18.85
N LEU A 183 7.97 17.46 -18.52
CA LEU A 183 8.55 16.51 -19.47
C LEU A 183 7.49 16.03 -20.47
N SER A 184 7.83 16.09 -21.77
CA SER A 184 7.00 15.47 -22.79
C SER A 184 6.99 13.94 -22.62
N LEU A 185 5.93 13.28 -23.11
CA LEU A 185 5.83 11.82 -23.09
C LEU A 185 7.00 11.16 -23.82
N TYR A 186 7.47 11.77 -24.91
CA TYR A 186 8.58 11.27 -25.71
C TYR A 186 9.90 11.35 -24.93
N GLU A 187 10.21 12.49 -24.31
CA GLU A 187 11.42 12.68 -23.50
C GLU A 187 11.41 11.75 -22.28
N ALA A 188 10.28 11.63 -21.60
CA ALA A 188 10.13 10.74 -20.46
C ALA A 188 10.41 9.28 -20.85
N LYS A 189 9.83 8.83 -21.97
CA LYS A 189 10.08 7.49 -22.52
C LYS A 189 11.56 7.30 -22.86
N ALA A 190 12.16 8.24 -23.58
CA ALA A 190 13.57 8.16 -23.97
C ALA A 190 14.50 8.06 -22.75
N ARG A 191 14.23 8.84 -21.70
CA ARG A 191 15.01 8.81 -20.45
C ARG A 191 14.86 7.49 -19.71
N VAL A 192 13.65 6.95 -19.63
CA VAL A 192 13.40 5.63 -19.02
C VAL A 192 14.07 4.50 -19.81
N GLU A 193 14.05 4.56 -21.15
CA GLU A 193 14.74 3.59 -22.01
C GLU A 193 16.26 3.67 -21.93
N ALA A 194 16.83 4.84 -21.59
CA ALA A 194 18.25 4.95 -21.28
C ALA A 194 18.57 4.24 -19.96
N LEU A 195 17.77 4.49 -18.91
CA LEU A 195 17.94 3.87 -17.59
C LEU A 195 17.82 2.34 -17.61
N SER A 196 17.01 1.77 -18.51
CA SER A 196 16.89 0.32 -18.63
C SER A 196 18.10 -0.35 -19.28
N LYS A 197 18.95 0.41 -19.99
CA LYS A 197 20.15 -0.09 -20.68
C LYS A 197 21.43 0.01 -19.84
N GLU A 198 21.41 0.78 -18.76
CA GLU A 198 22.57 1.07 -17.92
C GLU A 198 22.82 0.05 -16.79
N GLY A 199 21.97 -0.98 -16.64
CA GLY A 199 22.08 -2.01 -15.60
C GLY A 199 22.20 -3.42 -16.16
#